data_AF-A0A2C1ZCD9-F1
#
_entry.id   AF-A0A2C1ZCD9-F1
#
_cell.length_a   1.000
_cell.length_b   1.000
_cell.length_c   1.000
_cell.angle_alpha   90.00
_cell.angle_beta   90.00
_cell.angle_gamma   90.00
#
_symmetry.space_group_name_H-M   'P 1'
#
loop_
_entity.id
_entity.type
_entity.pdbx_description
1 polymer ?
#
loop_
_entity_poly.entity_id
_entity_poly.type
_entity_poly.pdbx_seq_one_letter_code
_entity_poly.pdbx_strand_id
1 'polypeptide(L)'
;MKNEEFKDKDVHHRGNRHKRDHDHHHRGAKTFRRGRAIAFLEMMNLKRSTLKQQINAPEFQSIDQILLGELKAIEMVINEFVQLFELHEFEAIEKDFKETEEEETSILVANETLDDTQVKDD
;
A
#
# COMPACT_ATOMS: atom_id res chain seq x y z
N MET A 1 -43.40 72.57 19.58
CA MET A 1 -44.07 71.55 18.75
C MET A 1 -43.17 70.33 18.64
N LYS A 2 -43.69 69.17 19.09
CA LYS A 2 -43.32 67.77 18.78
C LYS A 2 -41.89 67.31 19.16
N ASN A 3 -41.68 66.60 20.28
CA ASN A 3 -41.94 65.16 20.56
C ASN A 3 -41.15 64.25 19.61
N GLU A 4 -40.18 63.47 20.12
CA GLU A 4 -40.22 62.00 20.38
C GLU A 4 -38.96 61.45 19.65
N GLU A 5 -38.19 60.44 20.05
CA GLU A 5 -38.32 59.36 21.02
C GLU A 5 -36.91 58.75 21.08
N PHE A 6 -36.38 58.51 22.29
CA PHE A 6 -35.33 57.50 22.48
C PHE A 6 -35.93 56.14 22.11
N LYS A 7 -35.32 55.41 21.16
CA LYS A 7 -35.60 53.99 20.96
C LYS A 7 -34.32 53.19 20.92
N ASP A 8 -34.00 52.64 22.09
CA ASP A 8 -33.34 51.35 22.23
C ASP A 8 -33.88 50.37 21.20
N LYS A 9 -32.96 49.77 20.45
CA LYS A 9 -33.24 48.54 19.70
C LYS A 9 -32.10 47.56 19.96
N ASP A 10 -32.09 47.07 21.20
CA ASP A 10 -31.72 45.70 21.52
C ASP A 10 -32.53 44.76 20.61
N VAL A 11 -31.93 44.35 19.50
CA VAL A 11 -32.46 43.27 18.68
C VAL A 11 -31.56 42.07 18.84
N HIS A 12 -31.80 41.35 19.93
CA HIS A 12 -31.43 39.96 20.09
C HIS A 12 -32.16 39.12 19.03
N HIS A 13 -31.57 38.97 17.85
CA HIS A 13 -31.90 37.87 16.96
C HIS A 13 -31.24 36.59 17.44
N ARG A 14 -31.82 36.04 18.51
CA ARG A 14 -31.70 34.62 18.84
C ARG A 14 -32.43 33.82 17.77
N GLY A 15 -31.66 32.98 17.09
CA GLY A 15 -32.17 31.77 16.48
C GLY A 15 -32.69 31.92 15.06
N ASN A 16 -31.83 31.57 14.10
CA ASN A 16 -32.25 30.49 13.23
C ASN A 16 -31.07 29.56 12.92
N ARG A 17 -31.09 28.40 13.59
CA ARG A 17 -30.26 27.25 13.31
C ARG A 17 -30.82 26.57 12.06
N HIS A 18 -30.17 26.74 10.92
CA HIS A 18 -30.27 25.74 9.86
C HIS A 18 -28.87 25.16 9.59
N LYS A 19 -28.70 23.99 10.23
CA LYS A 19 -27.83 22.87 9.90
C LYS A 19 -26.63 23.18 9.02
N ARG A 20 -25.51 23.28 9.73
CA ARG A 20 -24.13 23.16 9.24
C ARG A 20 -24.02 22.02 8.24
N ASP A 21 -23.72 22.41 7.02
CA ASP A 21 -23.24 21.58 5.94
C ASP A 21 -21.78 21.18 6.22
N HIS A 22 -21.58 20.34 7.24
CA HIS A 22 -20.25 19.99 7.77
C HIS A 22 -20.07 18.48 7.92
N ASP A 23 -20.55 17.70 6.95
CA ASP A 23 -20.36 16.23 6.94
C ASP A 23 -19.44 15.74 5.79
N HIS A 24 -18.62 16.64 5.23
CA HIS A 24 -17.67 16.31 4.16
C HIS A 24 -16.19 16.46 4.54
N HIS A 25 -15.87 16.90 5.76
CA HIS A 25 -14.47 17.06 6.20
C HIS A 25 -13.82 15.81 6.81
N HIS A 26 -14.57 14.73 7.00
CA HIS A 26 -14.03 13.50 7.60
C HIS A 26 -13.35 12.55 6.60
N ARG A 27 -13.52 12.77 5.29
CA ARG A 27 -12.88 11.93 4.25
C ARG A 27 -11.47 12.36 3.86
N GLY A 28 -11.06 13.62 4.07
CA GLY A 28 -9.79 14.14 3.53
C GLY A 28 -8.53 13.63 4.24
N ALA A 29 -8.48 13.73 5.58
CA ALA A 29 -7.26 13.41 6.32
C ALA A 29 -6.99 11.90 6.42
N LYS A 30 -8.04 11.07 6.53
CA LYS A 30 -7.90 9.61 6.61
C LYS A 30 -7.48 9.00 5.26
N THR A 31 -8.05 9.47 4.15
CA THR A 31 -7.67 9.00 2.80
C THR A 31 -6.28 9.45 2.39
N PHE A 32 -5.86 10.66 2.76
CA PHE A 32 -4.50 11.12 2.52
C PHE A 32 -3.47 10.28 3.28
N ARG A 33 -3.70 10.01 4.58
CA ARG A 33 -2.81 9.15 5.37
C ARG A 33 -2.73 7.74 4.79
N ARG A 34 -3.87 7.15 4.40
CA ARG A 34 -3.90 5.83 3.74
C ARG A 34 -3.14 5.84 2.42
N GLY A 35 -3.35 6.84 1.57
CA GLY A 35 -2.65 6.95 0.29
C GLY A 35 -1.13 7.09 0.45
N ARG A 36 -0.67 7.85 1.46
CA ARG A 36 0.76 7.94 1.80
C ARG A 36 1.31 6.63 2.33
N ALA A 37 0.53 5.88 3.11
CA ALA A 37 0.93 4.58 3.62
C ALA A 37 1.08 3.55 2.48
N ILE A 38 0.16 3.54 1.52
CA ILE A 38 0.24 2.69 0.32
C ILE A 38 1.49 3.03 -0.51
N ALA A 39 1.72 4.30 -0.82
CA ALA A 39 2.90 4.71 -1.59
C ALA A 39 4.22 4.35 -0.89
N PHE A 40 4.25 4.42 0.45
CA PHE A 40 5.40 3.96 1.23
C PHE A 40 5.60 2.45 1.11
N LEU A 41 4.53 1.67 1.22
CA LEU A 41 4.57 0.22 1.09
C LEU A 41 5.04 -0.22 -0.31
N GLU A 42 4.53 0.41 -1.37
CA GLU A 42 4.98 0.20 -2.75
C GLU A 42 6.49 0.45 -2.89
N MET A 43 6.99 1.55 -2.32
CA MET A 43 8.43 1.86 -2.30
C MET A 43 9.23 0.78 -1.56
N MET A 44 8.74 0.27 -0.42
CA MET A 44 9.41 -0.81 0.31
C MET A 44 9.45 -2.11 -0.49
N ASN A 45 8.35 -2.46 -1.15
CA ASN A 45 8.28 -3.64 -2.01
C ASN A 45 9.22 -3.56 -3.22
N LEU A 46 9.36 -2.37 -3.83
CA LEU A 46 10.33 -2.14 -4.89
C LEU A 46 11.77 -2.39 -4.41
N LYS A 47 12.12 -1.88 -3.22
CA LYS A 47 13.44 -2.13 -2.62
C LYS A 47 13.66 -3.60 -2.31
N ARG A 48 12.66 -4.28 -1.76
CA ARG A 48 12.69 -5.73 -1.49
C ARG A 48 12.96 -6.52 -2.77
N SER A 49 12.25 -6.22 -3.86
CA SER A 49 12.45 -6.87 -5.16
C SER A 49 13.87 -6.63 -5.69
N THR A 50 14.35 -5.39 -5.61
CA THR A 50 15.71 -5.03 -6.02
C THR A 50 16.77 -5.80 -5.23
N LEU A 51 16.65 -5.90 -3.90
CA LEU A 51 17.58 -6.66 -3.07
C LEU A 51 17.57 -8.16 -3.41
N LYS A 52 16.39 -8.74 -3.67
CA LYS A 52 16.29 -10.14 -4.12
C LYS A 52 17.03 -10.37 -5.43
N GLN A 53 16.92 -9.44 -6.39
CA GLN A 53 17.67 -9.52 -7.65
C GLN A 53 19.18 -9.42 -7.40
N GLN A 54 19.62 -8.53 -6.51
CA GLN A 54 21.03 -8.35 -6.17
C GLN A 54 21.64 -9.59 -5.51
N ILE A 55 20.92 -10.28 -4.63
CA ILE A 55 21.39 -11.51 -3.98
C ILE A 55 21.67 -12.62 -5.01
N ASN A 56 20.92 -12.66 -6.11
CA ASN A 56 21.13 -13.66 -7.16
C ASN A 56 22.22 -13.26 -8.17
N ALA A 57 22.71 -12.02 -8.11
CA ALA A 57 23.68 -11.51 -9.06
C ALA A 57 25.12 -11.79 -8.57
N PRO A 58 25.97 -12.41 -9.40
CA PRO A 58 27.32 -12.82 -9.00
C PRO A 58 28.23 -11.64 -8.62
N GLU A 59 27.92 -10.44 -9.12
CA GLU A 59 28.65 -9.21 -8.82
C GLU A 59 28.60 -8.81 -7.34
N PHE A 60 27.57 -9.26 -6.60
CA PHE A 60 27.37 -8.91 -5.19
C PHE A 60 27.73 -10.02 -4.21
N GLN A 61 28.26 -11.16 -4.67
CA GLN A 61 28.52 -12.33 -3.83
C GLN A 61 29.40 -12.03 -2.60
N SER A 62 30.34 -11.09 -2.72
CA SER A 62 31.20 -10.67 -1.62
C SER A 62 30.47 -9.94 -0.48
N ILE A 63 29.25 -9.44 -0.73
CA ILE A 63 28.43 -8.69 0.22
C ILE A 63 27.07 -9.37 0.50
N ASP A 64 26.86 -10.64 0.11
CA ASP A 64 25.59 -11.35 0.26
C ASP A 64 25.03 -11.29 1.68
N GLN A 65 25.87 -11.42 2.70
CA GLN A 65 25.43 -11.37 4.10
C GLN A 65 24.85 -10.00 4.49
N ILE A 66 25.38 -8.93 3.91
CA ILE A 66 24.86 -7.57 4.11
C ILE A 66 23.51 -7.44 3.42
N LEU A 67 23.40 -7.90 2.16
CA LEU A 67 22.15 -7.86 1.40
C LEU A 67 21.02 -8.68 2.03
N LEU A 68 21.34 -9.87 2.57
CA LEU A 68 20.40 -10.69 3.33
C LEU A 68 19.93 -9.99 4.61
N GLY A 69 20.85 -9.33 5.32
CA GLY A 69 20.53 -8.52 6.49
C GLY A 69 19.61 -7.35 6.15
N GLU A 70 19.89 -6.62 5.08
CA GLU A 70 19.07 -5.51 4.60
C GLU A 70 17.69 -5.98 4.14
N LEU A 71 17.62 -7.07 3.37
CA LEU A 71 16.37 -7.67 2.92
C LEU A 71 15.47 -8.01 4.11
N LYS A 72 16.04 -8.66 5.13
CA LYS A 72 15.32 -9.00 6.36
C LYS A 72 14.83 -7.76 7.10
N ALA A 73 15.64 -6.70 7.17
CA ALA A 73 15.24 -5.45 7.80
C ALA A 73 14.06 -4.79 7.07
N ILE A 74 14.08 -4.78 5.73
CA ILE A 74 12.95 -4.26 4.93
C ILE A 74 11.69 -5.09 5.15
N GLU A 75 11.80 -6.43 5.15
CA GLU A 75 10.65 -7.30 5.39
C GLU A 75 10.04 -7.09 6.79
N MET A 76 10.87 -6.89 7.82
CA MET A 76 10.39 -6.55 9.16
C MET A 76 9.62 -5.21 9.17
N VAL A 77 10.19 -4.17 8.57
CA VAL A 77 9.53 -2.84 8.49
C VAL A 77 8.22 -2.92 7.73
N ILE A 78 8.15 -3.67 6.63
CA ILE A 78 6.91 -3.89 5.88
C ILE A 78 5.84 -4.50 6.78
N ASN A 79 6.17 -5.59 7.47
CA ASN A 79 5.21 -6.31 8.33
C ASN A 79 4.71 -5.43 9.48
N GLU A 80 5.61 -4.71 10.15
CA GLU A 80 5.26 -3.78 11.22
C GLU A 80 4.39 -2.63 10.70
N PHE A 81 4.70 -2.10 9.51
CA PHE A 81 3.98 -1.00 8.90
C PHE A 81 2.56 -1.40 8.48
N VAL A 82 2.40 -2.58 7.88
CA VAL A 82 1.07 -3.12 7.50
C VAL A 82 0.19 -3.27 8.73
N GLN A 83 0.72 -3.82 9.83
CA GLN A 83 0.00 -3.94 11.10
C GLN A 83 -0.36 -2.57 11.69
N LEU A 84 0.61 -1.64 11.70
CA LEU A 84 0.42 -0.29 12.27
C LEU A 84 -0.69 0.51 11.55
N PHE A 85 -0.83 0.30 10.24
CA PHE A 85 -1.81 1.01 9.41
C PHE A 85 -3.04 0.15 9.06
N GLU A 86 -3.17 -1.06 9.62
CA GLU A 86 -4.25 -2.01 9.36
C GLU A 86 -4.49 -2.26 7.86
N LEU A 87 -3.42 -2.38 7.08
CA LEU A 87 -3.46 -2.48 5.61
C LEU A 87 -3.72 -3.91 5.09
N HIS A 88 -4.43 -4.74 5.85
CA HIS A 88 -4.63 -6.17 5.57
C HIS A 88 -5.36 -6.47 4.24
N GLU A 89 -6.08 -5.51 3.67
CA GLU A 89 -6.66 -5.63 2.32
C GLU A 89 -5.58 -5.80 1.23
N PHE A 90 -4.35 -5.32 1.45
CA PHE A 90 -3.24 -5.41 0.50
C PHE A 90 -2.50 -6.74 0.55
N GLU A 91 -2.46 -7.41 1.72
CA GLU A 91 -1.83 -8.73 1.87
C GLU A 91 -2.57 -9.81 1.05
N ALA A 92 -3.88 -9.66 0.88
CA ALA A 92 -4.68 -10.54 0.01
C ALA A 92 -4.33 -10.34 -1.48
N ILE A 93 -4.13 -9.09 -1.90
CA ILE A 93 -3.78 -8.75 -3.29
C ILE A 93 -2.37 -9.28 -3.65
N GLU A 94 -1.39 -9.17 -2.75
CA GLU A 94 -0.06 -9.78 -2.97
C GLU A 94 -0.06 -11.31 -2.99
N LYS A 95 -1.01 -11.95 -2.29
CA LYS A 95 -1.18 -13.41 -2.36
C LYS A 95 -1.67 -13.85 -3.74
N ASP A 96 -2.62 -13.12 -4.30
CA ASP A 96 -3.13 -13.38 -5.66
C ASP A 96 -2.04 -13.17 -6.73
N PHE A 97 -1.08 -12.26 -6.50
CA PHE A 97 0.09 -12.08 -7.39
C PHE A 97 1.17 -13.17 -7.24
N LYS A 98 1.25 -13.86 -6.10
CA LYS A 98 2.18 -15.00 -5.95
C LYS A 98 1.63 -16.29 -6.54
N GLU A 99 0.31 -16.50 -6.47
CA GLU A 99 -0.32 -17.67 -7.09
C GLU A 99 -0.16 -17.66 -8.62
N THR A 100 -0.11 -16.49 -9.25
CA THR A 100 0.09 -16.38 -10.70
C THR A 100 1.53 -16.66 -11.15
N GLU A 101 2.55 -16.31 -10.38
CA GLU A 101 3.96 -16.66 -10.70
C GLU A 101 4.28 -18.14 -10.43
N GLU A 102 3.66 -18.76 -9.43
CA GLU A 102 3.82 -20.19 -9.14
C GLU A 102 3.12 -21.09 -10.19
N GLU A 103 2.01 -20.64 -10.77
CA GLU A 103 1.34 -21.34 -11.89
C GLU A 103 2.14 -21.24 -13.20
N GLU A 104 2.72 -20.08 -13.54
CA GLU A 104 3.51 -19.95 -14.77
C GLU A 104 4.82 -20.76 -14.72
N THR A 105 5.47 -20.83 -13.57
CA THR A 105 6.69 -21.65 -13.39
C THR A 105 6.41 -23.15 -13.42
N SER A 106 5.25 -23.59 -12.93
CA SER A 106 4.87 -25.02 -12.98
C SER A 106 4.39 -25.46 -14.37
N ILE A 107 3.81 -24.56 -15.18
CA ILE A 107 3.44 -24.82 -16.58
C ILE A 107 4.67 -24.93 -17.50
N LEU A 108 5.72 -24.12 -17.29
CA LEU A 108 6.95 -24.18 -18.09
C LEU A 108 7.74 -25.47 -17.84
N VAL A 109 7.80 -25.94 -16.59
CA VAL A 109 8.48 -27.20 -16.22
C VAL A 109 7.77 -28.43 -16.80
N ALA A 110 6.44 -28.41 -16.92
CA ALA A 110 5.71 -29.52 -17.52
C ALA A 110 5.97 -29.67 -19.03
N ASN A 111 6.14 -28.55 -19.76
CA ASN A 111 6.33 -28.57 -21.21
C ASN A 111 7.75 -28.97 -21.64
N GLU A 112 8.78 -28.74 -20.82
CA GLU A 112 10.15 -29.18 -21.11
C GLU A 112 10.36 -30.70 -20.91
N THR A 113 9.51 -31.37 -20.11
CA THR A 113 9.68 -32.81 -19.83
C THR A 113 9.12 -33.77 -20.89
N LEU A 114 8.47 -33.25 -21.94
CA LEU A 114 7.80 -34.07 -22.97
C LEU A 114 8.61 -34.30 -24.25
N ASP A 115 9.76 -33.64 -24.43
CA ASP A 115 10.51 -33.67 -25.71
C ASP A 115 11.72 -34.63 -25.72
N ASP A 116 12.03 -35.29 -24.60
CA ASP A 116 13.24 -36.13 -24.47
C ASP A 116 13.00 -37.65 -24.66
N THR A 117 11.82 -38.05 -25.16
CA THR A 117 11.53 -39.47 -25.47
C THR A 117 11.24 -39.71 -26.94
N GLN A 118 12.14 -39.30 -27.84
CA GLN A 118 12.32 -39.99 -29.12
C GLN A 118 13.76 -39.78 -29.63
N VAL A 119 14.65 -40.73 -29.39
CA VAL A 119 15.53 -41.35 -30.41
C VAL A 119 16.14 -42.60 -29.78
N LYS A 120 15.64 -43.77 -30.17
CA LYS A 120 16.44 -44.99 -30.40
C LYS A 120 15.49 -46.04 -30.95
N ASP A 121 15.61 -46.32 -32.24
CA ASP A 121 15.72 -47.67 -32.79
C ASP A 121 15.89 -47.53 -34.32
N ASP A 122 17.10 -47.84 -34.78
CA ASP A 122 17.41 -48.48 -36.07
C ASP A 122 18.88 -48.98 -36.02
#